data_AF-A0A6I2GX36-F1
#
_entry.id   AF-A0A6I2GX36-F1
#
_cell.length_a   1.000
_cell.length_b   1.000
_cell.length_c   1.000
_cell.angle_alpha   90.00
_cell.angle_beta   90.00
_cell.angle_gamma   90.00
#
_symmetry.space_group_name_H-M   'P 1'
#
loop_
_entity.id
_entity.type
_entity.pdbx_description
1 polymer ?
#
loop_
_entity_poly.entity_id
_entity_poly.type
_entity_poly.pdbx_seq_one_letter_code
_entity_poly.pdbx_strand_id
1 'polypeptide(L)'
;MSSSRSLVASSLAALLLASAGCDSPPVVPTADLRQNTETARIEGQVVVQSQVRGDVIVLLYAKDRPPPPAGSGRPISFTIVPMEKVFGQELDKKDATGKYTAGPFVAPFAFSLVPEGKYLVRGFVDADTCRRVAASASCHGADFNPFYGVTGEPNQFDVGGAAVDLNDPKRGMLVVSVERGSDGKLVPALGVSVSFSDTATVPFDRPAFEASAPVTLAPGTQGITLKPLKVAEGGVNEAPPAFFVRYVDDNGDGVPDDANGDGAPDLWPRVVVRKLSSDKNAVPLLTDENDLDRNGILDAEGASYTTTDGSPTGPALVVMAAGLVPNSLYPLLNNDDGTPKKNPDGSFYVAAVPSLTVAVRNLALNAASGAPKPLTSVPVGNYSVLLMNFTGQTWKVPNELAPPLAPNMGFPSVQTQAFTYAVTAAP
;
A
#
# COMPACT_ATOMS: atom_id res chain seq x y z
N MET A 1 -28.78 -14.67 -89.31
CA MET A 1 -28.91 -13.25 -89.71
C MET A 1 -29.42 -12.46 -88.52
N SER A 2 -28.67 -11.45 -88.10
CA SER A 2 -29.04 -10.22 -87.37
C SER A 2 -30.24 -10.24 -86.39
N SER A 3 -30.00 -9.93 -85.10
CA SER A 3 -30.33 -8.59 -84.57
C SER A 3 -29.96 -8.45 -83.09
N SER A 4 -29.20 -7.39 -82.81
CA SER A 4 -28.86 -6.81 -81.52
C SER A 4 -30.08 -6.20 -80.81
N ARG A 5 -30.08 -6.13 -79.46
CA ARG A 5 -30.15 -4.88 -78.67
C ARG A 5 -30.36 -5.11 -77.16
N SER A 6 -29.64 -4.27 -76.41
CA SER A 6 -29.92 -3.76 -75.06
C SER A 6 -29.93 -4.71 -73.87
N LEU A 7 -28.97 -4.50 -72.96
CA LEU A 7 -29.26 -4.18 -71.56
C LEU A 7 -27.98 -3.68 -70.87
N VAL A 8 -27.63 -2.42 -71.15
CA VAL A 8 -26.85 -1.58 -70.23
C VAL A 8 -27.82 -1.14 -69.12
N ALA A 9 -28.05 -2.00 -68.13
CA ALA A 9 -28.86 -1.64 -66.95
C ALA A 9 -28.51 -2.43 -65.68
N SER A 10 -27.35 -3.09 -65.61
CA SER A 10 -26.98 -3.92 -64.45
C SER A 10 -25.86 -3.34 -63.57
N SER A 11 -25.34 -2.15 -63.88
CA SER A 11 -24.22 -1.56 -63.15
C SER A 11 -24.60 -0.40 -62.20
N LEU A 12 -25.88 -0.01 -62.12
CA LEU A 12 -26.31 1.07 -61.20
C LEU A 12 -27.00 0.57 -59.92
N ALA A 13 -27.42 -0.69 -59.85
CA ALA A 13 -28.08 -1.24 -58.66
C ALA A 13 -27.11 -1.72 -57.56
N ALA A 14 -25.86 -2.02 -57.92
CA ALA A 14 -24.85 -2.46 -56.94
C ALA A 14 -24.13 -1.30 -56.22
N LEU A 15 -24.25 -0.05 -56.71
CA LEU A 15 -23.65 1.12 -56.08
C LEU A 15 -24.57 1.83 -55.07
N LEU A 16 -25.87 1.50 -55.05
CA LEU A 16 -26.86 2.09 -54.13
C LEU A 16 -27.05 1.31 -52.82
N LEU A 17 -26.48 0.09 -52.73
CA LEU A 17 -26.47 -0.72 -51.50
C LEU A 17 -25.22 -0.51 -50.64
N ALA A 18 -24.24 0.28 -51.11
CA ALA A 18 -23.00 0.59 -50.39
C ALA A 18 -23.01 1.97 -49.68
N SER A 19 -24.10 2.74 -49.77
CA SER A 19 -24.24 4.08 -49.16
C SER A 19 -25.24 4.17 -48.01
N ALA A 20 -25.85 3.05 -47.59
CA ALA A 20 -26.86 3.01 -46.53
C ALA A 20 -26.36 2.32 -45.24
N GLY A 21 -25.08 2.47 -44.88
CA GLY A 21 -24.49 1.71 -43.78
C GLY A 21 -23.40 2.40 -42.96
N CYS A 22 -23.30 3.73 -43.00
CA CYS A 22 -22.37 4.49 -42.15
C CYS A 22 -23.07 5.62 -41.38
N ASP A 23 -24.34 5.45 -41.00
CA ASP A 23 -24.87 6.32 -39.96
C ASP A 23 -24.20 5.95 -38.64
N SER A 24 -23.66 6.95 -37.95
CA SER A 24 -23.12 6.76 -36.61
C SER A 24 -24.20 6.11 -35.75
N PRO A 25 -23.88 5.08 -34.95
CA PRO A 25 -24.87 4.47 -34.08
C PRO A 25 -25.54 5.58 -33.25
N PRO A 26 -26.87 5.55 -33.09
CA PRO A 26 -27.57 6.59 -32.38
C PRO A 26 -26.94 6.74 -30.99
N VAL A 27 -26.60 7.99 -30.62
CA VAL A 27 -26.15 8.29 -29.26
C VAL A 27 -27.36 8.08 -28.35
N VAL A 28 -27.43 6.90 -27.73
CA VAL A 28 -28.43 6.61 -26.72
C VAL A 28 -27.91 7.25 -25.42
N PRO A 29 -28.58 8.28 -24.86
CA PRO A 29 -28.26 8.74 -23.52
C PRO A 29 -28.29 7.53 -22.60
N THR A 30 -27.27 7.33 -21.76
CA THR A 30 -27.10 6.15 -20.88
C THR A 30 -26.58 4.86 -21.52
N ALA A 31 -26.21 4.82 -22.81
CA ALA A 31 -25.52 3.65 -23.38
C ALA A 31 -24.09 3.50 -22.84
N ASP A 32 -23.47 4.60 -22.43
CA ASP A 32 -22.26 4.54 -21.63
C ASP A 32 -22.64 4.22 -20.18
N LEU A 33 -22.30 3.01 -19.72
CA LEU A 33 -22.52 2.57 -18.34
C LEU A 33 -21.93 3.55 -17.32
N ARG A 34 -20.86 4.29 -17.67
CA ARG A 34 -20.25 5.30 -16.80
C ARG A 34 -21.15 6.52 -16.59
N GLN A 35 -22.06 6.84 -17.52
CA GLN A 35 -23.02 7.93 -17.36
C GLN A 35 -24.12 7.59 -16.34
N ASN A 36 -24.32 6.31 -16.02
CA ASN A 36 -25.27 5.85 -15.00
C ASN A 36 -24.62 5.62 -13.64
N THR A 37 -23.31 5.78 -13.52
CA THR A 37 -22.62 5.62 -12.24
C THR A 37 -22.86 6.86 -11.39
N GLU A 38 -23.79 6.74 -10.45
CA GLU A 38 -24.00 7.77 -9.44
C GLU A 38 -22.83 7.79 -8.46
N THR A 39 -22.27 8.97 -8.25
CA THR A 39 -21.18 9.21 -7.30
C THR A 39 -21.46 10.48 -6.50
N ALA A 40 -20.84 10.59 -5.34
CA ALA A 40 -20.86 11.78 -4.50
C ALA A 40 -19.44 12.35 -4.33
N ARG A 41 -19.30 13.20 -3.31
CA ARG A 41 -18.02 13.78 -2.90
C ARG A 41 -17.86 13.69 -1.38
N ILE A 42 -16.60 13.65 -0.96
CA ILE A 42 -16.21 13.84 0.44
C ILE A 42 -15.42 15.15 0.50
N GLU A 43 -15.87 16.10 1.33
CA GLU A 43 -15.26 17.42 1.47
C GLU A 43 -14.89 17.71 2.92
N GLY A 44 -13.77 18.40 3.10
CA GLY A 44 -13.21 18.58 4.41
C GLY A 44 -12.09 19.62 4.48
N GLN A 45 -11.44 19.62 5.64
CA GLN A 45 -10.27 20.46 5.92
C GLN A 45 -9.11 19.62 6.44
N VAL A 46 -7.93 19.90 5.93
CA VAL A 46 -6.68 19.47 6.57
C VAL A 46 -6.35 20.49 7.66
N VAL A 47 -5.92 20.01 8.83
CA VAL A 47 -5.50 20.84 9.98
C VAL A 47 -4.10 20.42 10.38
N VAL A 48 -3.10 21.23 10.03
CA VAL A 48 -1.69 20.94 10.28
C VAL A 48 -1.20 21.69 11.51
N GLN A 49 -0.80 20.92 12.53
CA GLN A 49 -0.18 21.38 13.77
C GLN A 49 1.27 20.88 13.83
N SER A 50 2.10 21.38 12.93
CA SER A 50 3.49 20.97 12.78
C SER A 50 4.34 22.10 12.23
N GLN A 51 5.62 22.10 12.60
CA GLN A 51 6.60 22.97 11.97
C GLN A 51 7.00 22.50 10.57
N VAL A 52 6.56 21.30 10.13
CA VAL A 52 6.95 20.71 8.83
C VAL A 52 6.32 21.52 7.70
N ARG A 53 7.02 21.59 6.56
CA ARG A 53 6.58 22.25 5.34
C ARG A 53 6.67 21.23 4.22
N GLY A 54 5.60 21.12 3.44
CA GLY A 54 5.40 20.00 2.54
C GLY A 54 3.98 19.95 2.02
N ASP A 55 3.78 19.26 0.91
CA ASP A 55 2.45 19.02 0.39
C ASP A 55 1.68 18.08 1.33
N VAL A 56 0.37 18.28 1.44
CA VAL A 56 -0.47 17.42 2.27
C VAL A 56 -1.15 16.40 1.38
N ILE A 57 -0.80 15.13 1.58
CA ILE A 57 -1.38 13.99 0.87
C ILE A 57 -2.53 13.45 1.71
N VAL A 58 -3.74 13.42 1.15
CA VAL A 58 -4.92 12.83 1.80
C VAL A 58 -5.35 11.60 1.00
N LEU A 59 -5.48 10.48 1.69
CA LEU A 59 -5.72 9.14 1.16
C LEU A 59 -7.08 8.65 1.64
N LEU A 60 -7.87 8.12 0.70
CA LEU A 60 -9.16 7.51 0.96
C LEU A 60 -9.03 5.99 0.89
N TYR A 61 -9.46 5.29 1.94
CA TYR A 61 -9.49 3.82 2.00
C TYR A 61 -10.91 3.33 2.21
N ALA A 62 -11.23 2.16 1.66
CA ALA A 62 -12.46 1.46 2.04
C ALA A 62 -12.35 0.94 3.49
N LYS A 63 -13.41 1.08 4.29
CA LYS A 63 -13.41 0.70 5.72
C LYS A 63 -13.11 -0.78 5.94
N ASP A 64 -13.63 -1.64 5.07
CA ASP A 64 -13.47 -3.09 5.10
C ASP A 64 -12.10 -3.57 4.61
N ARG A 65 -11.33 -2.68 3.98
CA ARG A 65 -9.96 -2.92 3.53
C ARG A 65 -9.06 -1.84 4.14
N PRO A 66 -8.80 -1.91 5.46
CA PRO A 66 -8.01 -0.90 6.14
C PRO A 66 -6.54 -0.97 5.67
N PRO A 67 -5.84 0.17 5.64
CA PRO A 67 -4.41 0.22 5.36
C PRO A 67 -3.58 -0.48 6.44
N PRO A 68 -2.30 -0.75 6.14
CA PRO A 68 -1.31 -1.12 7.14
C PRO A 68 -1.26 -0.13 8.32
N PRO A 69 -1.01 -0.61 9.55
CA PRO A 69 -0.73 -2.01 9.91
C PRO A 69 -1.99 -2.88 10.14
N ALA A 70 -3.19 -2.28 10.13
CA ALA A 70 -4.45 -2.97 10.45
C ALA A 70 -4.94 -3.92 9.34
N GLY A 71 -4.46 -3.73 8.11
CA GLY A 71 -4.73 -4.61 6.99
C GLY A 71 -3.76 -4.36 5.83
N SER A 72 -4.11 -4.85 4.64
CA SER A 72 -3.33 -4.60 3.41
C SER A 72 -4.08 -3.77 2.38
N GLY A 73 -5.08 -3.00 2.83
CA GLY A 73 -5.87 -2.15 1.97
C GLY A 73 -5.03 -1.06 1.30
N ARG A 74 -5.40 -0.74 0.06
CA ARG A 74 -4.77 0.32 -0.73
C ARG A 74 -5.68 1.54 -0.79
N PRO A 75 -5.12 2.76 -0.99
CA PRO A 75 -5.95 3.92 -1.26
C PRO A 75 -6.80 3.67 -2.51
N ILE A 76 -8.10 3.91 -2.40
CA ILE A 76 -9.01 3.90 -3.57
C ILE A 76 -9.00 5.25 -4.29
N SER A 77 -8.54 6.30 -3.61
CA SER A 77 -8.38 7.64 -4.15
C SER A 77 -7.38 8.41 -3.28
N PHE A 78 -6.78 9.46 -3.84
CA PHE A 78 -5.93 10.40 -3.12
C PHE A 78 -6.17 11.82 -3.65
N THR A 79 -5.84 12.81 -2.82
CA THR A 79 -5.80 14.22 -3.22
C THR A 79 -4.58 14.88 -2.59
N ILE A 80 -4.01 15.85 -3.28
CA ILE A 80 -2.83 16.60 -2.85
C ILE A 80 -3.27 18.03 -2.60
N VAL A 81 -3.03 18.54 -1.39
CA VAL A 81 -3.21 19.95 -1.04
C VAL A 81 -1.83 20.60 -1.08
N PRO A 82 -1.53 21.45 -2.08
CA PRO A 82 -0.23 22.08 -2.20
C PRO A 82 0.14 22.89 -0.96
N MET A 83 1.41 22.85 -0.56
CA MET A 83 1.92 23.52 0.63
C MET A 83 1.62 25.03 0.61
N GLU A 84 1.63 25.69 -0.56
CA GLU A 84 1.31 27.11 -0.69
C GLU A 84 -0.13 27.41 -0.26
N LYS A 85 -1.06 26.47 -0.48
CA LYS A 85 -2.45 26.60 -0.03
C LYS A 85 -2.58 26.33 1.47
N VAL A 86 -1.79 25.41 2.01
CA VAL A 86 -1.83 25.04 3.43
C VAL A 86 -1.24 26.15 4.29
N PHE A 87 -0.03 26.58 3.98
CA PHE A 87 0.74 27.50 4.83
C PHE A 87 0.61 28.97 4.39
N GLY A 88 0.24 29.24 3.14
CA GLY A 88 0.04 30.60 2.63
C GLY A 88 1.24 31.51 2.91
N GLN A 89 0.99 32.66 3.54
CA GLN A 89 2.03 33.63 3.90
C GLN A 89 3.01 33.13 4.97
N GLU A 90 2.66 32.07 5.70
CA GLU A 90 3.48 31.47 6.76
C GLU A 90 4.38 30.32 6.24
N LEU A 91 4.37 30.07 4.93
CA LEU A 91 5.16 29.02 4.28
C LEU A 91 6.66 29.18 4.59
N ASP A 92 7.20 30.36 4.33
CA ASP A 92 8.65 30.66 4.49
C ASP A 92 8.97 31.46 5.76
N LYS A 93 7.97 31.75 6.60
CA LYS A 93 8.16 32.56 7.80
C LYS A 93 8.78 31.74 8.93
N LYS A 94 9.92 32.20 9.42
CA LYS A 94 10.64 31.66 10.58
C LYS A 94 10.55 32.64 11.75
N ASP A 95 10.47 32.13 12.97
CA ASP A 95 10.54 32.92 14.19
C ASP A 95 11.97 33.43 14.45
N ALA A 96 12.15 34.20 15.54
CA ALA A 96 13.46 34.73 15.92
C ALA A 96 14.52 33.64 16.23
N THR A 97 14.08 32.39 16.45
CA THR A 97 14.96 31.23 16.67
C THR A 97 15.28 30.48 15.38
N GLY A 98 14.76 30.96 14.24
CA GLY A 98 14.94 30.32 12.93
C GLY A 98 14.01 29.13 12.70
N LYS A 99 12.99 28.92 13.55
CA LYS A 99 12.03 27.81 13.43
C LYS A 99 10.75 28.24 12.75
N TYR A 100 10.14 27.33 12.00
CA TYR A 100 8.82 27.54 11.43
C TYR A 100 7.73 27.58 12.51
N THR A 101 6.69 28.39 12.30
CA THR A 101 5.50 28.36 13.15
C THR A 101 4.76 27.02 12.97
N ALA A 102 4.20 26.51 14.07
CA ALA A 102 3.57 25.18 14.11
C ALA A 102 2.07 25.18 13.75
N GLY A 103 1.48 26.32 13.39
CA GLY A 103 0.06 26.42 13.05
C GLY A 103 -0.85 26.70 14.25
N PRO A 104 -2.16 26.39 14.17
CA PRO A 104 -2.78 25.52 13.17
C PRO A 104 -2.87 26.17 11.78
N PHE A 105 -2.54 25.40 10.74
CA PHE A 105 -2.75 25.76 9.35
C PHE A 105 -3.92 24.95 8.79
N VAL A 106 -4.79 25.59 8.00
CA VAL A 106 -6.03 24.98 7.53
C VAL A 106 -6.18 25.21 6.04
N ALA A 107 -6.48 24.14 5.30
CA ALA A 107 -6.81 24.22 3.88
C ALA A 107 -7.90 23.20 3.51
N PRO A 108 -8.74 23.51 2.51
CA PRO A 108 -9.78 22.58 2.07
C PRO A 108 -9.18 21.42 1.25
N PHE A 109 -9.83 20.26 1.34
CA PHE A 109 -9.60 19.14 0.43
C PHE A 109 -10.94 18.56 -0.03
N ALA A 110 -10.92 17.84 -1.15
CA ALA A 110 -12.08 17.12 -1.65
C ALA A 110 -11.67 15.83 -2.37
N PHE A 111 -12.51 14.79 -2.22
CA PHE A 111 -12.56 13.63 -3.09
C PHE A 111 -13.81 13.73 -3.96
N SER A 112 -13.62 13.65 -5.28
CA SER A 112 -14.71 13.60 -6.26
C SER A 112 -14.95 12.15 -6.70
N LEU A 113 -16.13 11.90 -7.27
CA LEU A 113 -16.50 10.59 -7.84
C LEU A 113 -16.45 9.44 -6.82
N VAL A 114 -16.82 9.72 -5.57
CA VAL A 114 -16.83 8.72 -4.50
C VAL A 114 -18.10 7.89 -4.59
N PRO A 115 -18.02 6.56 -4.76
CA PRO A 115 -19.21 5.70 -4.80
C PRO A 115 -19.90 5.63 -3.43
N GLU A 116 -21.05 4.95 -3.38
CA GLU A 116 -21.69 4.59 -2.11
C GLU A 116 -20.76 3.69 -1.29
N GLY A 117 -20.64 3.96 0.02
CA GLY A 117 -19.80 3.14 0.88
C GLY A 117 -19.36 3.80 2.19
N LYS A 118 -18.52 3.07 2.92
CA LYS A 118 -17.90 3.51 4.18
C LYS A 118 -16.39 3.55 4.04
N TYR A 119 -15.80 4.63 4.51
CA TYR A 119 -14.41 4.98 4.22
C TYR A 119 -13.64 5.38 5.46
N LEU A 120 -12.32 5.22 5.39
CA LEU A 120 -11.34 5.77 6.32
C LEU A 120 -10.54 6.84 5.57
N VAL A 121 -10.29 7.96 6.23
CA VAL A 121 -9.49 9.06 5.67
C VAL A 121 -8.21 9.20 6.48
N ARG A 122 -7.07 9.01 5.81
CA ARG A 122 -5.72 9.17 6.37
C ARG A 122 -4.95 10.18 5.53
N GLY A 123 -3.80 10.61 6.01
CA GLY A 123 -2.90 11.41 5.21
C GLY A 123 -1.52 11.51 5.82
N PHE A 124 -0.63 12.21 5.14
CA PHE A 124 0.61 12.69 5.71
C PHE A 124 1.04 14.01 5.05
N VAL A 125 1.91 14.75 5.73
CA VAL A 125 2.65 15.87 5.14
C VAL A 125 3.95 15.30 4.56
N ASP A 126 4.13 15.41 3.25
CA ASP A 126 5.35 15.03 2.52
C ASP A 126 6.42 16.11 2.73
N ALA A 127 7.33 15.85 3.67
CA ALA A 127 8.18 16.87 4.26
C ALA A 127 9.33 17.28 3.34
N ASP A 128 9.36 18.56 2.95
CA ASP A 128 10.53 19.21 2.36
C ASP A 128 11.48 19.67 3.48
N THR A 129 12.32 18.74 3.93
CA THR A 129 13.34 19.02 4.97
C THR A 129 14.49 19.88 4.46
N CYS A 130 14.67 20.00 3.13
CA CYS A 130 15.67 20.89 2.54
C CYS A 130 15.39 22.38 2.82
N ARG A 131 14.15 22.73 3.16
CA ARG A 131 13.79 24.09 3.64
C ARG A 131 14.26 24.40 5.06
N ARG A 132 14.56 23.36 5.86
CA ARG A 132 14.90 23.48 7.28
C ARG A 132 16.38 23.54 7.55
N VAL A 133 17.20 22.86 6.73
CA VAL A 133 18.63 22.75 6.98
C VAL A 133 19.44 23.74 6.13
N ALA A 134 20.66 24.03 6.57
CA ALA A 134 21.61 24.76 5.74
C ALA A 134 21.98 23.92 4.50
N ALA A 135 22.32 24.58 3.38
CA ALA A 135 22.62 23.93 2.09
C ALA A 135 23.74 22.86 2.11
N SER A 136 24.46 22.70 3.24
CA SER A 136 25.53 21.73 3.44
C SER A 136 25.14 20.50 4.26
N ALA A 137 23.91 20.40 4.77
CA ALA A 137 23.43 19.24 5.52
C ALA A 137 22.58 18.33 4.62
N SER A 138 22.68 17.01 4.84
CA SER A 138 21.81 16.04 4.19
C SER A 138 20.35 16.38 4.48
N CYS A 139 19.55 16.51 3.43
CA CYS A 139 18.13 16.77 3.49
C CYS A 139 17.41 15.97 2.42
N HIS A 140 16.11 15.87 2.61
CA HIS A 140 15.16 15.23 1.74
C HIS A 140 14.13 16.27 1.27
N GLY A 141 13.93 16.38 -0.04
CA GLY A 141 12.84 17.18 -0.60
C GLY A 141 11.52 16.44 -0.52
N ALA A 142 10.43 17.10 -0.90
CA ALA A 142 9.17 16.40 -1.15
C ALA A 142 9.37 15.37 -2.28
N ASP A 143 9.06 14.11 -2.03
CA ASP A 143 9.35 13.01 -2.96
C ASP A 143 8.12 12.15 -3.29
N PHE A 144 6.95 12.48 -2.73
CA PHE A 144 5.76 11.67 -2.93
C PHE A 144 5.42 11.50 -4.40
N ASN A 145 5.34 10.25 -4.84
CA ASN A 145 4.84 9.90 -6.15
C ASN A 145 3.95 8.65 -6.06
N PRO A 146 2.63 8.78 -6.32
CA PRO A 146 1.68 7.68 -6.15
C PRO A 146 1.88 6.55 -7.18
N PHE A 147 2.66 6.78 -8.23
CA PHE A 147 2.93 5.80 -9.27
C PHE A 147 4.10 4.87 -8.95
N TYR A 148 4.88 5.19 -7.91
CA TYR A 148 6.04 4.40 -7.49
C TYR A 148 5.80 3.81 -6.11
N GLY A 149 5.97 2.49 -5.97
CA GLY A 149 5.85 1.83 -4.67
C GLY A 149 6.82 2.37 -3.61
N VAL A 150 7.96 2.93 -4.03
CA VAL A 150 9.01 3.50 -3.17
C VAL A 150 8.77 4.92 -2.72
N THR A 151 7.84 5.65 -3.33
CA THR A 151 7.57 7.03 -2.93
C THR A 151 6.07 7.30 -2.79
N GLY A 152 5.24 6.25 -2.85
CA GLY A 152 3.80 6.31 -2.63
C GLY A 152 3.36 6.14 -1.16
N GLU A 153 4.29 6.13 -0.21
CA GLU A 153 4.02 6.04 1.25
C GLU A 153 4.96 7.01 2.00
N PRO A 154 4.68 7.36 3.27
CA PRO A 154 5.51 8.34 3.97
C PRO A 154 6.90 7.80 4.37
N ASN A 155 7.90 8.68 4.30
CA ASN A 155 9.32 8.45 4.61
C ASN A 155 9.78 9.27 5.82
N GLN A 156 11.08 9.24 6.16
CA GLN A 156 11.57 9.94 7.35
C GLN A 156 11.18 11.41 7.35
N PHE A 157 10.76 11.92 8.51
CA PHE A 157 10.32 13.30 8.76
C PHE A 157 8.93 13.69 8.26
N ASP A 158 8.28 12.85 7.46
CA ASP A 158 6.87 13.04 7.14
C ASP A 158 6.01 13.01 8.39
N VAL A 159 4.89 13.72 8.35
CA VAL A 159 3.99 13.83 9.51
C VAL A 159 2.67 13.17 9.19
N GLY A 160 2.37 12.06 9.87
CA GLY A 160 1.11 11.35 9.71
C GLY A 160 -0.10 12.17 10.17
N GLY A 161 -1.25 11.88 9.56
CA GLY A 161 -2.54 12.44 9.92
C GLY A 161 -3.70 11.51 9.61
N ALA A 162 -4.84 11.78 10.25
CA ALA A 162 -6.07 11.03 10.05
C ALA A 162 -7.30 11.86 10.41
N ALA A 163 -8.45 11.45 9.87
CA ALA A 163 -9.73 11.80 10.44
C ALA A 163 -9.97 10.91 11.66
N VAL A 164 -10.07 11.52 12.84
CA VAL A 164 -10.28 10.82 14.11
C VAL A 164 -11.69 11.09 14.64
N ASP A 165 -12.32 10.07 15.19
CA ASP A 165 -13.60 10.22 15.88
C ASP A 165 -13.34 10.82 17.26
N LEU A 166 -13.69 12.10 17.42
CA LEU A 166 -13.51 12.83 18.67
C LEU A 166 -14.48 12.36 19.78
N ASN A 167 -15.55 11.64 19.42
CA ASN A 167 -16.48 11.05 20.39
C ASN A 167 -16.02 9.68 20.88
N ASP A 168 -15.08 9.05 20.18
CA ASP A 168 -14.44 7.82 20.65
C ASP A 168 -13.39 8.17 21.71
N PRO A 169 -13.51 7.68 22.96
CA PRO A 169 -12.49 7.90 24.00
C PRO A 169 -11.13 7.31 23.62
N LYS A 170 -11.06 6.34 22.71
CA LYS A 170 -9.82 5.80 22.14
C LYS A 170 -9.30 6.61 20.94
N ARG A 171 -10.05 7.64 20.51
CA ARG A 171 -9.78 8.46 19.32
C ARG A 171 -9.53 7.62 18.07
N GLY A 172 -10.37 6.60 17.86
CA GLY A 172 -10.31 5.74 16.68
C GLY A 172 -10.47 6.52 15.38
N MET A 173 -10.19 5.86 14.25
CA MET A 173 -10.40 6.47 12.94
C MET A 173 -11.88 6.76 12.70
N LEU A 174 -12.19 7.98 12.25
CA LEU A 174 -13.53 8.36 11.85
C LEU A 174 -13.93 7.59 10.59
N VAL A 175 -15.11 6.97 10.65
CA VAL A 175 -15.72 6.31 9.50
C VAL A 175 -16.58 7.32 8.76
N VAL A 176 -16.16 7.70 7.56
CA VAL A 176 -16.91 8.60 6.69
C VAL A 176 -17.83 7.78 5.80
N SER A 177 -19.12 8.11 5.75
CA SER A 177 -20.10 7.35 4.96
C SER A 177 -20.66 8.22 3.84
N VAL A 178 -20.72 7.64 2.63
CA VAL A 178 -21.45 8.16 1.49
C VAL A 178 -22.63 7.23 1.28
N GLU A 179 -23.83 7.71 1.59
CA GLU A 179 -25.05 6.90 1.61
C GLU A 179 -26.15 7.60 0.81
N ARG A 180 -27.18 6.84 0.42
CA ARG A 180 -28.36 7.39 -0.25
C ARG A 180 -29.26 8.10 0.74
N GLY A 181 -29.67 9.31 0.39
CA GLY A 181 -30.66 10.09 1.12
C GLY A 181 -32.07 9.54 0.91
N SER A 182 -33.04 10.19 1.56
CA SER A 182 -34.47 9.84 1.43
C SER A 182 -35.01 10.03 0.01
N ASP A 183 -34.35 10.82 -0.82
CA ASP A 183 -34.67 11.04 -2.24
C ASP A 183 -33.99 10.03 -3.18
N GLY A 184 -33.30 9.04 -2.61
CA GLY A 184 -32.58 8.01 -3.36
C GLY A 184 -31.24 8.47 -3.93
N LYS A 185 -30.85 9.74 -3.80
CA LYS A 185 -29.58 10.26 -4.32
C LYS A 185 -28.45 10.10 -3.30
N LEU A 186 -27.23 9.95 -3.78
CA LEU A 186 -26.07 9.92 -2.87
C LEU A 186 -25.85 11.28 -2.23
N VAL A 187 -25.73 11.28 -0.90
CA VAL A 187 -25.48 12.48 -0.09
C VAL A 187 -23.96 12.64 0.09
N PRO A 188 -23.40 13.83 -0.20
CA PRO A 188 -21.99 14.08 0.03
C PRO A 188 -21.66 14.10 1.51
N ALA A 189 -20.48 13.58 1.88
CA ALA A 189 -19.98 13.71 3.24
C ALA A 189 -19.22 15.04 3.37
N LEU A 190 -19.66 15.92 4.25
CA LEU A 190 -19.11 17.26 4.42
C LEU A 190 -18.50 17.43 5.81
N GLY A 191 -17.55 18.37 5.95
CA GLY A 191 -16.98 18.74 7.24
C GLY A 191 -15.99 17.72 7.81
N VAL A 192 -15.40 16.86 6.97
CA VAL A 192 -14.39 15.89 7.41
C VAL A 192 -13.11 16.63 7.79
N SER A 193 -12.65 16.50 9.04
CA SER A 193 -11.39 17.10 9.48
C SER A 193 -10.29 16.03 9.52
N VAL A 194 -9.17 16.29 8.86
CA VAL A 194 -7.97 15.43 8.89
C VAL A 194 -6.87 16.20 9.61
N SER A 195 -6.47 15.70 10.78
CA SER A 195 -5.51 16.39 11.65
C SER A 195 -4.12 15.77 11.56
N PHE A 196 -3.09 16.63 11.54
CA PHE A 196 -1.68 16.26 11.43
C PHE A 196 -0.89 16.91 12.57
N SER A 197 0.00 16.17 13.21
CA SER A 197 0.82 16.71 14.30
C SER A 197 2.13 15.95 14.48
N ASP A 198 3.14 16.60 15.03
CA ASP A 198 4.50 16.06 15.22
C ASP A 198 4.56 14.78 16.09
N THR A 199 3.47 14.42 16.79
CA THR A 199 3.39 13.13 17.50
C THR A 199 3.31 11.93 16.55
N ALA A 200 3.01 12.16 15.27
CA ALA A 200 2.93 11.15 14.22
C ALA A 200 4.05 11.32 13.17
N THR A 201 5.17 11.95 13.54
CA THR A 201 6.34 12.04 12.66
C THR A 201 6.92 10.66 12.40
N VAL A 202 7.17 10.35 11.14
CA VAL A 202 7.81 9.12 10.71
C VAL A 202 9.29 9.18 11.08
N PRO A 203 9.77 8.28 11.96
CA PRO A 203 11.10 8.41 12.55
C PRO A 203 12.26 7.98 11.63
N PHE A 204 11.98 7.18 10.61
CA PHE A 204 12.99 6.58 9.74
C PHE A 204 12.44 6.27 8.35
N ASP A 205 13.35 6.23 7.38
CA ASP A 205 13.05 5.79 6.02
C ASP A 205 12.64 4.33 6.03
N ARG A 206 11.81 3.95 5.06
CA ARG A 206 11.41 2.56 4.91
C ARG A 206 12.60 1.73 4.39
N PRO A 207 12.87 0.58 4.99
CA PRO A 207 13.73 -0.41 4.40
C PRO A 207 13.20 -0.93 3.05
N ALA A 208 13.83 -0.55 1.95
CA ALA A 208 13.99 -1.49 0.84
C ALA A 208 14.97 -2.59 1.30
N PHE A 209 14.82 -3.83 0.83
CA PHE A 209 15.70 -4.91 1.26
C PHE A 209 15.94 -5.96 0.20
N GLU A 210 17.13 -6.51 0.13
CA GLU A 210 17.36 -7.75 -0.61
C GLU A 210 17.04 -8.95 0.29
N ALA A 211 16.39 -9.97 -0.29
CA ALA A 211 16.41 -11.30 0.29
C ALA A 211 17.70 -11.99 -0.19
N SER A 212 18.37 -12.75 0.68
CA SER A 212 19.51 -13.58 0.30
C SER A 212 19.17 -14.38 -0.97
N ALA A 213 19.88 -14.09 -2.06
CA ALA A 213 19.73 -14.48 -3.48
C ALA A 213 19.03 -15.83 -3.78
N PRO A 214 18.44 -16.01 -4.98
CA PRO A 214 17.19 -16.75 -5.20
C PRO A 214 17.14 -18.06 -4.43
N VAL A 215 16.23 -18.09 -3.44
CA VAL A 215 16.04 -19.27 -2.62
C VAL A 215 15.06 -20.19 -3.34
N THR A 216 15.53 -21.35 -3.78
CA THR A 216 14.62 -22.48 -4.02
C THR A 216 14.34 -23.09 -2.66
N LEU A 217 13.14 -22.84 -2.13
CA LEU A 217 12.75 -23.43 -0.86
C LEU A 217 12.42 -24.91 -1.06
N ALA A 218 13.05 -25.77 -0.27
CA ALA A 218 12.68 -27.16 -0.11
C ALA A 218 11.55 -27.30 0.93
N PRO A 219 10.81 -28.44 0.96
CA PRO A 219 9.85 -28.73 2.02
C PRO A 219 10.48 -28.60 3.42
N GLY A 220 9.74 -28.01 4.37
CA GLY A 220 10.18 -27.78 5.75
C GLY A 220 10.10 -26.32 6.19
N THR A 221 10.76 -25.99 7.29
CA THR A 221 10.96 -24.60 7.74
C THR A 221 12.30 -24.10 7.23
N GLN A 222 12.31 -22.95 6.57
CA GLN A 222 13.49 -22.38 5.93
C GLN A 222 13.71 -20.94 6.39
N GLY A 223 14.97 -20.54 6.58
CA GLY A 223 15.34 -19.18 6.94
C GLY A 223 15.69 -18.35 5.70
N ILE A 224 15.02 -17.21 5.52
CA ILE A 224 15.37 -16.19 4.52
C ILE A 224 16.03 -15.02 5.25
N THR A 225 17.25 -14.66 4.85
CA THR A 225 17.91 -13.49 5.43
C THR A 225 17.59 -12.26 4.58
N LEU A 226 17.11 -11.20 5.22
CA LEU A 226 16.84 -9.91 4.63
C LEU A 226 17.94 -8.93 5.03
N LYS A 227 18.39 -8.10 4.08
CA LYS A 227 19.38 -7.04 4.32
C LYS A 227 18.85 -5.72 3.76
N PRO A 228 18.96 -4.59 4.50
CA PRO A 228 18.54 -3.30 3.99
C PRO A 228 19.34 -2.95 2.72
N LEU A 229 18.63 -2.40 1.76
CA LEU A 229 19.14 -1.97 0.48
C LEU A 229 19.11 -0.44 0.46
N LYS A 230 20.26 0.17 0.18
CA LYS A 230 20.35 1.61 -0.04
C LYS A 230 20.17 1.90 -1.52
N VAL A 231 19.26 2.81 -1.84
CA VAL A 231 18.93 3.25 -3.19
C VAL A 231 19.01 4.77 -3.20
N ALA A 232 20.05 5.33 -3.81
CA ALA A 232 20.26 6.77 -3.88
C ALA A 232 20.57 7.19 -5.32
N GLU A 233 19.72 6.74 -6.25
CA GLU A 233 19.90 6.93 -7.69
C GLU A 233 18.56 7.24 -8.37
N GLY A 234 18.58 8.22 -9.28
CA GLY A 234 17.37 8.68 -9.98
C GLY A 234 16.42 9.46 -9.07
N GLY A 235 15.11 9.29 -9.26
CA GLY A 235 14.06 9.93 -8.45
C GLY A 235 13.71 9.20 -7.14
N VAL A 236 14.53 8.24 -6.71
CA VAL A 236 14.31 7.45 -5.49
C VAL A 236 15.53 7.62 -4.58
N ASN A 237 15.28 8.03 -3.34
CA ASN A 237 16.29 8.17 -2.30
C ASN A 237 15.85 7.46 -1.02
N GLU A 238 16.09 6.15 -0.97
CA GLU A 238 15.87 5.31 0.21
C GLU A 238 17.21 4.91 0.80
N ALA A 239 17.55 5.46 1.96
CA ALA A 239 18.80 5.13 2.65
C ALA A 239 18.56 4.56 4.06
N PRO A 240 17.71 3.51 4.20
CA PRO A 240 17.36 2.96 5.49
C PRO A 240 18.64 2.52 6.24
N PRO A 241 18.85 2.99 7.49
CA PRO A 241 20.08 2.68 8.22
C PRO A 241 20.11 1.23 8.74
N ALA A 242 18.93 0.64 8.95
CA ALA A 242 18.72 -0.69 9.54
C ALA A 242 17.26 -1.12 9.38
N PHE A 243 16.94 -2.35 9.74
CA PHE A 243 15.57 -2.71 10.12
C PHE A 243 15.29 -2.30 11.56
N PHE A 244 14.02 -2.01 11.86
CA PHE A 244 13.59 -1.64 13.20
C PHE A 244 12.65 -2.71 13.76
N VAL A 245 12.98 -3.24 14.94
CA VAL A 245 12.23 -4.28 15.61
C VAL A 245 11.80 -3.84 17.01
N ARG A 246 10.61 -4.27 17.43
CA ARG A 246 10.08 -4.05 18.79
C ARG A 246 9.03 -5.10 19.12
N TYR A 247 8.65 -5.21 20.39
CA TYR A 247 7.50 -6.00 20.80
C TYR A 247 6.18 -5.45 20.24
N VAL A 248 5.24 -6.35 19.96
CA VAL A 248 3.84 -6.01 19.66
C VAL A 248 3.11 -5.74 20.98
N ASP A 249 2.28 -4.70 20.99
CA ASP A 249 1.35 -4.34 22.06
C ASP A 249 0.21 -3.57 21.40
N ASP A 250 -0.64 -4.32 20.70
CA ASP A 250 -1.78 -3.81 19.96
C ASP A 250 -2.92 -3.41 20.90
N ASN A 251 -2.96 -4.00 22.11
CA ASN A 251 -4.00 -3.76 23.09
C ASN A 251 -3.71 -2.54 24.01
N GLY A 252 -2.44 -2.11 24.07
CA GLY A 252 -1.97 -0.93 24.80
C GLY A 252 -1.86 -1.11 26.32
N ASP A 253 -1.79 -2.34 26.82
CA ASP A 253 -1.66 -2.66 28.25
C ASP A 253 -0.21 -2.62 28.74
N GLY A 254 0.75 -2.43 27.83
CA GLY A 254 2.17 -2.36 28.14
C GLY A 254 2.81 -3.74 28.39
N VAL A 255 2.15 -4.83 28.04
CA VAL A 255 2.69 -6.19 28.04
C VAL A 255 2.83 -6.64 26.58
N PRO A 256 3.95 -7.27 26.20
CA PRO A 256 4.07 -7.83 24.86
C PRO A 256 2.97 -8.86 24.57
N ASP A 257 2.30 -8.72 23.43
CA ASP A 257 1.26 -9.66 23.00
C ASP A 257 1.87 -11.00 22.53
N ASP A 258 1.15 -12.09 22.78
CA ASP A 258 1.31 -13.39 22.12
C ASP A 258 -0.04 -13.75 21.48
N ALA A 259 -0.32 -13.12 20.34
CA ALA A 259 -1.61 -13.25 19.66
C ALA A 259 -1.76 -14.62 18.99
N ASN A 260 -0.64 -15.31 18.73
CA ASN A 260 -0.63 -16.59 18.03
C ASN A 260 -0.67 -17.80 19.00
N GLY A 261 -0.38 -17.59 20.29
CA GLY A 261 -0.44 -18.59 21.36
C GLY A 261 0.73 -19.58 21.37
N ASP A 262 1.87 -19.23 20.79
CA ASP A 262 3.07 -20.08 20.75
C ASP A 262 3.94 -19.97 22.02
N GLY A 263 3.54 -19.13 22.97
CA GLY A 263 4.23 -18.90 24.24
C GLY A 263 5.40 -17.92 24.14
N ALA A 264 5.61 -17.30 22.97
CA ALA A 264 6.66 -16.31 22.74
C ALA A 264 6.03 -14.95 22.34
N PRO A 265 6.53 -13.82 22.85
CA PRO A 265 6.00 -12.53 22.45
C PRO A 265 6.18 -12.22 20.97
N ASP A 266 5.13 -11.68 20.35
CA ASP A 266 5.12 -11.26 18.96
C ASP A 266 6.02 -10.03 18.73
N LEU A 267 6.57 -9.94 17.51
CA LEU A 267 7.52 -8.91 17.11
C LEU A 267 7.05 -8.13 15.88
N TRP A 268 7.31 -6.82 15.89
CA TRP A 268 7.37 -6.01 14.68
C TRP A 268 8.77 -6.09 14.04
N PRO A 269 8.90 -6.00 12.69
CA PRO A 269 7.81 -5.91 11.73
C PRO A 269 7.07 -7.26 11.54
N ARG A 270 5.79 -7.19 11.16
CA ARG A 270 5.02 -8.38 10.75
C ARG A 270 5.47 -8.84 9.38
N VAL A 271 5.59 -10.15 9.19
CA VAL A 271 6.01 -10.77 7.93
C VAL A 271 4.79 -11.26 7.17
N VAL A 272 4.73 -10.93 5.88
CA VAL A 272 3.74 -11.47 4.95
C VAL A 272 4.49 -12.06 3.76
N VAL A 273 4.23 -13.33 3.46
CA VAL A 273 4.80 -14.01 2.30
C VAL A 273 3.68 -14.36 1.34
N ARG A 274 3.61 -13.68 0.19
CA ARG A 274 2.49 -13.78 -0.77
C ARG A 274 2.88 -14.51 -2.04
N LYS A 275 1.97 -15.29 -2.59
CA LYS A 275 2.14 -15.90 -3.90
C LYS A 275 1.99 -14.86 -5.01
N LEU A 276 2.96 -14.84 -5.92
CA LEU A 276 2.96 -13.98 -7.10
C LEU A 276 2.31 -14.71 -8.29
N SER A 277 1.77 -13.90 -9.20
CA SER A 277 1.25 -14.37 -10.48
C SER A 277 2.36 -15.02 -11.31
N SER A 278 2.01 -16.11 -11.99
CA SER A 278 2.85 -16.70 -13.02
C SER A 278 2.64 -16.05 -14.40
N ASP A 279 1.70 -15.13 -14.52
CA ASP A 279 1.43 -14.44 -15.78
C ASP A 279 2.62 -13.52 -16.12
N LYS A 280 3.33 -13.88 -17.19
CA LYS A 280 4.47 -13.11 -17.69
C LYS A 280 4.05 -11.77 -18.31
N ASN A 281 2.76 -11.61 -18.60
CA ASN A 281 2.18 -10.36 -19.09
C ASN A 281 1.68 -9.46 -17.95
N ALA A 282 1.61 -9.98 -16.71
CA ALA A 282 1.32 -9.16 -15.54
C ALA A 282 2.52 -8.26 -15.25
N VAL A 283 2.55 -7.11 -15.91
CA VAL A 283 3.39 -6.00 -15.51
C VAL A 283 2.66 -5.28 -14.39
N PRO A 284 3.32 -4.96 -13.27
CA PRO A 284 4.71 -5.31 -12.89
C PRO A 284 4.98 -6.71 -12.28
N LEU A 285 6.25 -7.14 -12.26
CA LEU A 285 6.74 -8.51 -11.94
C LEU A 285 6.42 -9.07 -10.53
N LEU A 286 6.06 -8.24 -9.56
CA LEU A 286 5.62 -8.64 -8.22
C LEU A 286 4.13 -8.37 -8.05
N THR A 287 3.33 -8.87 -8.99
CA THR A 287 1.86 -8.82 -8.90
C THR A 287 1.35 -10.05 -8.17
N ASP A 288 0.42 -9.85 -7.24
CA ASP A 288 -0.22 -10.93 -6.47
C ASP A 288 -1.02 -11.82 -7.45
N GLU A 289 -1.03 -13.14 -7.23
CA GLU A 289 -1.57 -14.11 -8.21
C GLU A 289 -3.01 -13.85 -8.65
N ASN A 290 -3.82 -13.34 -7.73
CA ASN A 290 -5.25 -13.13 -7.92
C ASN A 290 -5.65 -11.67 -7.65
N ASP A 291 -4.75 -10.70 -7.76
CA ASP A 291 -5.02 -9.26 -7.69
C ASP A 291 -4.16 -8.58 -8.77
N LEU A 292 -4.47 -8.91 -10.04
CA LEU A 292 -3.64 -8.55 -11.19
C LEU A 292 -3.67 -7.04 -11.48
N ASP A 293 -4.80 -6.40 -11.20
CA ASP A 293 -4.99 -4.96 -11.37
C ASP A 293 -4.54 -4.15 -10.13
N ARG A 294 -4.15 -4.83 -9.04
CA ARG A 294 -3.61 -4.26 -7.80
C ARG A 294 -4.60 -3.37 -7.07
N ASN A 295 -5.89 -3.61 -7.22
CA ASN A 295 -6.95 -2.88 -6.53
C ASN A 295 -7.19 -3.42 -5.10
N GLY A 296 -6.51 -4.51 -4.71
CA GLY A 296 -6.65 -5.15 -3.39
C GLY A 296 -7.94 -5.96 -3.23
N ILE A 297 -8.56 -6.37 -4.33
CA ILE A 297 -9.72 -7.24 -4.44
C ILE A 297 -9.27 -8.46 -5.25
N LEU A 298 -9.72 -9.64 -4.85
CA LEU A 298 -9.40 -10.83 -5.62
C LEU A 298 -10.18 -10.87 -6.93
N ASP A 299 -9.47 -11.10 -8.02
CA ASP A 299 -10.02 -11.28 -9.36
C ASP A 299 -10.91 -12.52 -9.41
N ALA A 300 -12.12 -12.40 -9.97
CA ALA A 300 -13.11 -13.48 -9.98
C ALA A 300 -12.63 -14.73 -10.75
N GLU A 301 -11.82 -14.53 -11.78
CA GLU A 301 -11.24 -15.57 -12.63
C GLU A 301 -9.91 -16.14 -12.10
N GLY A 302 -9.52 -15.80 -10.87
CA GLY A 302 -8.26 -16.20 -10.27
C GLY A 302 -8.11 -17.70 -9.97
N ALA A 303 -6.86 -18.10 -9.72
CA ALA A 303 -6.50 -19.46 -9.34
C ALA A 303 -7.15 -19.87 -8.01
N SER A 304 -7.70 -21.08 -8.00
CA SER A 304 -8.36 -21.70 -6.84
C SER A 304 -7.51 -22.82 -6.26
N TYR A 305 -7.58 -23.02 -4.95
CA TYR A 305 -6.83 -24.06 -4.25
C TYR A 305 -7.72 -24.82 -3.26
N THR A 306 -7.34 -26.04 -2.94
CA THR A 306 -8.11 -26.87 -2.00
C THR A 306 -7.65 -26.57 -0.58
N THR A 307 -8.59 -26.28 0.32
CA THR A 307 -8.31 -26.22 1.76
C THR A 307 -8.25 -27.60 2.38
N THR A 308 -7.59 -27.73 3.52
CA THR A 308 -7.46 -29.00 4.28
C THR A 308 -8.80 -29.64 4.67
N ASP A 309 -9.88 -28.84 4.76
CA ASP A 309 -11.25 -29.30 4.98
C ASP A 309 -11.97 -29.78 3.70
N GLY A 310 -11.29 -29.77 2.55
CA GLY A 310 -11.84 -30.17 1.25
C GLY A 310 -12.73 -29.13 0.58
N SER A 311 -12.91 -27.95 1.17
CA SER A 311 -13.68 -26.88 0.54
C SER A 311 -12.95 -26.34 -0.69
N PRO A 312 -13.60 -26.20 -1.85
CA PRO A 312 -13.05 -25.40 -2.92
C PRO A 312 -13.00 -23.95 -2.44
N THR A 313 -11.81 -23.35 -2.45
CA THR A 313 -11.75 -21.90 -2.40
C THR A 313 -12.16 -21.40 -3.77
N GLY A 314 -12.89 -20.30 -3.87
CA GLY A 314 -12.80 -19.50 -5.10
C GLY A 314 -11.35 -19.02 -5.31
N PRO A 315 -11.16 -17.92 -6.04
CA PRO A 315 -9.89 -17.21 -6.08
C PRO A 315 -9.32 -17.04 -4.66
N ALA A 316 -8.10 -17.54 -4.43
CA ALA A 316 -7.49 -17.54 -3.10
C ALA A 316 -6.46 -16.42 -2.95
N LEU A 317 -6.41 -15.79 -1.77
CA LEU A 317 -5.24 -15.00 -1.38
C LEU A 317 -4.22 -15.93 -0.72
N VAL A 318 -3.28 -16.46 -1.50
CA VAL A 318 -2.30 -17.44 -1.00
C VAL A 318 -1.18 -16.74 -0.25
N VAL A 319 -1.06 -17.05 1.05
CA VAL A 319 0.04 -16.62 1.90
C VAL A 319 0.76 -17.82 2.51
N MET A 320 2.08 -17.74 2.69
CA MET A 320 2.82 -18.73 3.48
C MET A 320 2.88 -18.32 4.94
N ALA A 321 2.79 -19.29 5.85
CA ALA A 321 3.03 -19.07 7.27
C ALA A 321 4.51 -18.70 7.48
N ALA A 322 4.75 -17.46 7.91
CA ALA A 322 6.08 -16.92 8.10
C ALA A 322 6.14 -15.95 9.29
N GLY A 323 7.32 -15.79 9.87
CA GLY A 323 7.56 -14.91 11.01
C GLY A 323 9.04 -14.59 11.19
N LEU A 324 9.35 -13.63 12.06
CA LEU A 324 10.73 -13.33 12.43
C LEU A 324 11.31 -14.46 13.29
N VAL A 325 12.59 -14.76 13.13
CA VAL A 325 13.31 -15.66 14.03
C VAL A 325 13.69 -14.88 15.30
N PRO A 326 13.14 -15.21 16.48
CA PRO A 326 13.22 -14.33 17.64
C PRO A 326 14.53 -14.41 18.42
N ASN A 327 15.26 -15.53 18.32
CA ASN A 327 16.41 -15.83 19.19
C ASN A 327 17.51 -14.75 19.18
N SER A 328 17.76 -14.11 18.04
CA SER A 328 18.74 -13.02 17.92
C SER A 328 18.16 -11.65 18.27
N LEU A 329 16.84 -11.52 18.39
CA LEU A 329 16.13 -10.26 18.59
C LEU A 329 15.78 -10.01 20.07
N TYR A 330 15.33 -11.04 20.80
CA TYR A 330 14.97 -10.88 22.22
C TYR A 330 16.10 -10.33 23.11
N PRO A 331 17.38 -10.74 22.97
CA PRO A 331 18.46 -10.15 23.75
C PRO A 331 18.64 -8.64 23.51
N LEU A 332 18.27 -8.14 22.33
CA LEU A 332 18.32 -6.70 22.03
C LEU A 332 17.15 -5.95 22.69
N LEU A 333 15.99 -6.60 22.77
CA LEU A 333 14.74 -6.01 23.25
C LEU A 333 14.51 -6.17 24.76
N ASN A 334 15.26 -7.03 25.43
CA ASN A 334 15.15 -7.26 26.87
C ASN A 334 16.30 -6.63 27.66
N ASN A 335 16.01 -6.26 28.90
CA ASN A 335 17.01 -5.97 29.93
C ASN A 335 17.73 -7.25 30.35
N ASP A 336 18.82 -7.12 31.10
CA ASP A 336 19.61 -8.25 31.59
C ASP A 336 18.80 -9.19 32.52
N ASP A 337 17.72 -8.69 33.13
CA ASP A 337 16.79 -9.46 33.96
C ASP A 337 15.70 -10.20 33.15
N GLY A 338 15.72 -10.08 31.82
CA GLY A 338 14.75 -10.71 30.92
C GLY A 338 13.46 -9.91 30.72
N THR A 339 13.29 -8.76 31.38
CA THR A 339 12.10 -7.90 31.18
C THR A 339 12.20 -7.09 29.88
N PRO A 340 11.08 -6.80 29.21
CA PRO A 340 11.08 -5.94 28.02
C PRO A 340 11.62 -4.52 28.29
N LYS A 341 12.50 -4.02 27.43
CA LYS A 341 12.97 -2.63 27.45
C LYS A 341 11.85 -1.68 27.05
N LYS A 342 11.73 -0.56 27.78
CA LYS A 342 10.78 0.52 27.51
C LYS A 342 11.47 1.87 27.48
N ASN A 343 10.92 2.78 26.69
CA ASN A 343 11.29 4.19 26.65
C ASN A 343 10.69 4.95 27.87
N PRO A 344 11.17 6.17 28.17
CA PRO A 344 10.64 6.97 29.28
C PRO A 344 9.14 7.27 29.21
N ASP A 345 8.57 7.28 28.00
CA ASP A 345 7.14 7.47 27.75
C ASP A 345 6.30 6.18 27.92
N GLY A 346 6.95 5.07 28.31
CA GLY A 346 6.31 3.77 28.52
C GLY A 346 6.18 2.92 27.25
N SER A 347 6.50 3.46 26.07
CA SER A 347 6.47 2.69 24.81
C SER A 347 7.61 1.66 24.76
N PHE A 348 7.42 0.57 24.01
CA PHE A 348 8.48 -0.43 23.83
C PHE A 348 9.70 0.14 23.09
N TYR A 349 10.88 -0.24 23.58
CA TYR A 349 12.14 0.09 22.92
C TYR A 349 12.18 -0.46 21.49
N VAL A 350 12.77 0.33 20.58
CA VAL A 350 12.94 -0.03 19.18
C VAL A 350 14.41 -0.31 18.94
N ALA A 351 14.77 -1.54 18.61
CA ALA A 351 16.13 -1.92 18.26
C ALA A 351 16.35 -1.81 16.75
N ALA A 352 17.48 -1.21 16.35
CA ALA A 352 17.95 -1.19 14.98
C ALA A 352 18.83 -2.43 14.72
N VAL A 353 18.52 -3.21 13.69
CA VAL A 353 19.25 -4.44 13.31
C VAL A 353 19.71 -4.42 11.84
N PRO A 354 20.93 -4.85 11.54
CA PRO A 354 21.49 -4.78 10.18
C PRO A 354 20.92 -5.84 9.23
N SER A 355 20.21 -6.84 9.76
CA SER A 355 19.59 -7.92 8.99
C SER A 355 18.45 -8.54 9.78
N LEU A 356 17.45 -9.07 9.08
CA LEU A 356 16.40 -9.90 9.67
C LEU A 356 16.49 -11.32 9.12
N THR A 357 16.15 -12.31 9.94
CA THR A 357 15.91 -13.68 9.46
C THR A 357 14.43 -13.96 9.58
N VAL A 358 13.81 -14.31 8.45
CA VAL A 358 12.41 -14.73 8.34
C VAL A 358 12.37 -16.25 8.25
N ALA A 359 11.66 -16.90 9.17
CA ALA A 359 11.33 -18.31 9.03
C ALA A 359 10.08 -18.44 8.17
N VAL A 360 10.16 -19.21 7.09
CA VAL A 360 9.04 -19.57 6.22
C VAL A 360 8.76 -21.05 6.40
N ARG A 361 7.53 -21.40 6.77
CA ARG A 361 7.09 -22.79 6.96
C ARG A 361 6.48 -23.32 5.67
N ASN A 362 6.61 -24.63 5.45
CA ASN A 362 5.86 -25.35 4.42
C ASN A 362 4.37 -25.51 4.82
N LEU A 363 3.68 -24.38 4.92
CA LEU A 363 2.26 -24.24 5.21
C LEU A 363 1.75 -23.01 4.47
N ALA A 364 0.83 -23.22 3.53
CA ALA A 364 0.14 -22.13 2.85
C ALA A 364 -1.28 -22.00 3.40
N LEU A 365 -1.77 -20.76 3.43
CA LEU A 365 -3.08 -20.38 3.93
C LEU A 365 -3.80 -19.60 2.83
N ASN A 366 -5.11 -19.80 2.72
CA ASN A 366 -5.99 -18.87 2.03
C ASN A 366 -6.44 -17.78 3.00
N ALA A 367 -6.02 -16.55 2.74
CA ALA A 367 -6.34 -15.35 3.51
C ALA A 367 -7.42 -14.47 2.86
N ALA A 368 -8.22 -15.01 1.93
CA ALA A 368 -9.19 -14.24 1.15
C ALA A 368 -10.31 -13.61 2.01
N SER A 369 -10.73 -14.26 3.10
CA SER A 369 -11.75 -13.72 4.00
C SER A 369 -11.65 -14.35 5.39
N GLY A 370 -11.90 -13.53 6.42
CA GLY A 370 -11.93 -13.98 7.81
C GLY A 370 -10.59 -14.56 8.29
N ALA A 371 -10.66 -15.58 9.14
CA ALA A 371 -9.49 -16.29 9.63
C ALA A 371 -8.84 -17.11 8.50
N PRO A 372 -7.51 -17.00 8.28
CA PRO A 372 -6.84 -17.74 7.22
C PRO A 372 -7.03 -19.26 7.34
N LYS A 373 -7.36 -19.92 6.22
CA LYS A 373 -7.61 -21.37 6.17
C LYS A 373 -6.42 -22.13 5.58
N PRO A 374 -5.92 -23.20 6.23
CA PRO A 374 -4.83 -24.00 5.67
C PRO A 374 -5.18 -24.67 4.33
N LEU A 375 -4.28 -24.54 3.36
CA LEU A 375 -4.32 -25.26 2.07
C LEU A 375 -3.78 -26.69 2.21
N THR A 376 -4.19 -27.59 1.32
CA THR A 376 -3.70 -28.98 1.30
C THR A 376 -2.21 -29.10 1.03
N SER A 377 -1.65 -28.13 0.31
CA SER A 377 -0.23 -28.05 -0.01
C SER A 377 0.15 -26.59 -0.28
N VAL A 378 1.45 -26.28 -0.20
CA VAL A 378 1.98 -24.99 -0.67
C VAL A 378 2.01 -25.02 -2.19
N PRO A 379 1.30 -24.10 -2.88
CA PRO A 379 1.36 -24.01 -4.33
C PRO A 379 2.77 -23.73 -4.85
N VAL A 380 3.18 -24.41 -5.92
CA VAL A 380 4.45 -24.14 -6.58
C VAL A 380 4.41 -22.76 -7.26
N GLY A 381 5.53 -22.05 -7.24
CA GLY A 381 5.66 -20.78 -7.96
C GLY A 381 6.50 -19.75 -7.22
N ASN A 382 6.37 -18.50 -7.65
CA ASN A 382 7.11 -17.39 -7.05
C ASN A 382 6.32 -16.80 -5.89
N TYR A 383 7.06 -16.39 -4.86
CA TYR A 383 6.55 -15.73 -3.68
C TYR A 383 7.37 -14.49 -3.38
N SER A 384 6.77 -13.49 -2.73
CA SER A 384 7.47 -12.29 -2.27
C SER A 384 7.30 -12.10 -0.76
N VAL A 385 8.33 -11.56 -0.13
CA VAL A 385 8.29 -11.10 1.26
C VAL A 385 7.87 -9.64 1.29
N LEU A 386 6.91 -9.31 2.15
CA LEU A 386 6.55 -7.95 2.53
C LEU A 386 6.62 -7.86 4.05
N LEU A 387 7.22 -6.79 4.56
CA LEU A 387 7.19 -6.50 5.99
C LEU A 387 6.24 -5.33 6.25
N MET A 388 5.42 -5.42 7.29
CA MET A 388 4.60 -4.30 7.77
C MET A 388 5.17 -3.85 9.10
N ASN A 389 5.46 -2.55 9.23
CA ASN A 389 6.04 -2.03 10.46
C ASN A 389 4.99 -1.40 11.39
N PHE A 390 5.35 -1.23 12.66
CA PHE A 390 4.49 -0.61 13.67
C PHE A 390 4.14 0.86 13.36
N THR A 391 4.93 1.52 12.52
CA THR A 391 4.64 2.87 12.00
C THR A 391 3.56 2.87 10.91
N GLY A 392 3.15 1.69 10.43
CA GLY A 392 2.23 1.52 9.30
C GLY A 392 2.89 1.58 7.93
N GLN A 393 4.21 1.75 7.85
CA GLN A 393 4.96 1.64 6.60
C GLN A 393 5.01 0.19 6.12
N THR A 394 4.94 -0.03 4.81
CA THR A 394 5.27 -1.33 4.21
C THR A 394 6.68 -1.32 3.64
N TRP A 395 7.43 -2.37 3.95
CA TRP A 395 8.80 -2.54 3.52
C TRP A 395 8.84 -3.66 2.48
N LYS A 396 9.39 -3.35 1.31
CA LYS A 396 9.51 -4.24 0.16
C LYS A 396 10.53 -3.67 -0.83
N VAL A 397 11.11 -4.52 -1.68
CA VAL A 397 11.71 -4.10 -2.95
C VAL A 397 10.58 -3.64 -3.87
N PRO A 398 10.61 -2.39 -4.31
CA PRO A 398 9.69 -1.88 -5.30
C PRO A 398 9.81 -2.62 -6.63
N ASN A 399 8.69 -2.73 -7.32
CA ASN A 399 8.63 -3.35 -8.64
C ASN A 399 9.52 -2.64 -9.65
N GLU A 400 9.63 -1.34 -9.51
CA GLU A 400 10.33 -0.42 -10.38
C GLU A 400 11.84 -0.61 -10.30
N LEU A 401 12.34 -1.21 -9.22
CA LEU A 401 13.75 -1.59 -9.07
C LEU A 401 14.04 -3.01 -9.59
N ALA A 402 13.02 -3.75 -10.05
CA ALA A 402 13.23 -5.08 -10.61
C ALA A 402 14.08 -4.99 -11.89
N PRO A 403 15.05 -5.90 -12.10
CA PRO A 403 16.03 -5.78 -13.20
C PRO A 403 15.43 -5.59 -14.61
N PRO A 404 14.29 -6.21 -14.97
CA PRO A 404 13.70 -5.99 -16.30
C PRO A 404 13.05 -4.61 -16.50
N LEU A 405 12.73 -3.90 -15.42
CA LEU A 405 12.02 -2.61 -15.46
C LEU A 405 12.95 -1.43 -15.19
N ALA A 406 13.83 -1.56 -14.19
CA ALA A 406 14.62 -0.47 -13.63
C ALA A 406 15.42 0.33 -14.67
N PRO A 407 16.17 -0.28 -15.62
CA PRO A 407 16.97 0.47 -16.58
C PRO A 407 16.14 1.39 -17.48
N ASN A 408 14.94 0.96 -17.87
CA ASN A 408 14.04 1.74 -18.72
C ASN A 408 13.37 2.90 -17.98
N MET A 409 13.35 2.84 -16.64
CA MET A 409 12.79 3.86 -15.76
C MET A 409 13.86 4.79 -15.17
N GLY A 410 15.14 4.59 -15.53
CA GLY A 410 16.26 5.36 -15.02
C GLY A 410 16.65 5.01 -13.57
N PHE A 411 16.28 3.81 -13.11
CA PHE A 411 16.60 3.31 -11.77
C PHE A 411 17.69 2.24 -11.80
N PRO A 412 18.47 2.07 -10.71
CA PRO A 412 19.37 0.95 -10.57
C PRO A 412 18.58 -0.37 -10.51
N SER A 413 19.10 -1.40 -11.17
CA SER A 413 18.57 -2.75 -11.04
C SER A 413 19.05 -3.35 -9.72
N VAL A 414 18.12 -3.86 -8.91
CA VAL A 414 18.44 -4.49 -7.63
C VAL A 414 17.88 -5.91 -7.59
N GLN A 415 18.49 -6.80 -6.80
CA GLN A 415 17.94 -8.15 -6.67
C GLN A 415 16.56 -8.09 -6.02
N THR A 416 15.62 -8.85 -6.57
CA THR A 416 14.22 -8.83 -6.14
C THR A 416 14.06 -9.56 -4.81
N GLN A 417 13.04 -9.18 -4.04
CA GLN A 417 12.56 -9.92 -2.87
C GLN A 417 11.82 -11.23 -3.19
N ALA A 418 11.75 -11.63 -4.46
CA ALA A 418 11.04 -12.82 -4.89
C ALA A 418 11.92 -14.07 -4.75
N PHE A 419 11.29 -15.18 -4.37
CA PHE A 419 11.91 -16.49 -4.33
C PHE A 419 10.96 -17.54 -4.91
N THR A 420 11.48 -18.70 -5.30
CA THR A 420 10.66 -19.76 -5.91
C THR A 420 10.48 -20.90 -4.91
N TYR A 421 9.23 -21.25 -4.63
CA TYR A 421 8.90 -22.48 -3.93
C TYR A 421 8.76 -23.61 -4.95
N ALA A 422 9.52 -24.69 -4.76
CA ALA A 422 9.48 -25.87 -5.61
C ALA A 422 9.36 -27.14 -4.77
N VAL A 423 8.62 -28.12 -5.26
CA VAL A 423 8.63 -29.47 -4.67
C VAL A 423 9.88 -30.16 -5.19
N THR A 424 10.92 -30.28 -4.37
CA THR A 424 12.05 -31.15 -4.69
C THR A 424 11.57 -32.59 -4.61
N ALA A 425 11.72 -33.38 -5.68
CA ALA A 425 11.46 -34.81 -5.62
C ALA A 425 12.31 -35.42 -4.49
N ALA A 426 11.72 -36.28 -3.67
CA ALA A 426 12.49 -37.04 -2.70
C ALA A 426 13.57 -37.83 -3.46
N PRO A 427 14.84 -37.82 -2.99
CA PRO A 427 15.93 -38.52 -3.66
C PRO A 427 15.70 -40.03 -3.76
#